data_AF-A0A258CW26-F1
#
_entry.id   AF-A0A258CW26-F1
#
_cell.length_a   1.000
_cell.length_b   1.000
_cell.length_c   1.000
_cell.angle_alpha   90.00
_cell.angle_beta   90.00
_cell.angle_gamma   90.00
#
_symmetry.space_group_name_H-M   'P 1'
#
loop_
_entity.id
_entity.type
_entity.pdbx_description
1 polymer ?
#
loop_
_entity_poly.entity_id
_entity_poly.type
_entity_poly.pdbx_seq_one_letter_code
_entity_poly.pdbx_strand_id
1 'polypeptide(L)' 'LAMKQALRQTIDFITARSTLTRVQAYQFCSLAVDFRVTQTVNGEKGVHALLAKGLLF' A
#
# COMPACT_ATOMS: atom_id res chain seq x y z
N LEU A 1 5.67 0.79 -12.94
CA LEU A 1 6.17 1.77 -11.94
C LEU A 1 5.14 2.01 -10.84
N ALA A 2 3.91 2.41 -11.21
CA ALA A 2 2.80 2.70 -10.29
C ALA A 2 2.60 1.71 -9.13
N MET A 3 2.49 0.40 -9.43
CA MET A 3 2.32 -0.63 -8.38
C MET A 3 3.47 -0.64 -7.36
N LYS A 4 4.73 -0.48 -7.82
CA LYS A 4 5.90 -0.45 -6.93
C LYS A 4 5.90 0.80 -6.05
N GLN A 5 5.46 1.95 -6.59
CA GLN A 5 5.33 3.19 -5.82
C GLN A 5 4.23 3.09 -4.78
N ALA A 6 3.03 2.63 -5.16
CA ALA A 6 1.90 2.45 -4.25
C ALA A 6 2.27 1.52 -3.08
N LEU A 7 2.93 0.39 -3.36
CA LEU A 7 3.37 -0.54 -2.31
C LEU A 7 4.38 0.12 -1.35
N ARG A 8 5.40 0.81 -1.87
CA ARG A 8 6.41 1.46 -1.02
C ARG A 8 5.79 2.55 -0.15
N GLN A 9 4.94 3.39 -0.73
CA GLN A 9 4.21 4.43 0.01
C GLN A 9 3.30 3.83 1.09
N THR A 10 2.68 2.68 0.82
CA THR A 10 1.85 1.98 1.81
C THR A 10 2.68 1.41 2.95
N ILE A 11 3.84 0.82 2.65
CA ILE A 11 4.80 0.38 3.67
C ILE A 11 5.25 1.57 4.52
N ASP A 12 5.62 2.69 3.89
CA ASP A 12 6.01 3.91 4.60
C ASP A 12 4.88 4.40 5.51
N PHE A 13 3.64 4.43 5.01
CA PHE A 13 2.45 4.80 5.77
C PHE A 13 2.22 3.89 7.00
N ILE A 14 2.33 2.57 6.84
CA ILE A 14 2.12 1.58 7.90
C ILE A 14 3.22 1.71 8.96
N THR A 15 4.48 1.77 8.54
CA THR A 15 5.62 1.88 9.47
C THR A 15 5.63 3.20 10.23
N ALA A 16 5.13 4.30 9.63
CA ALA A 16 5.01 5.59 10.32
C ALA A 16 3.89 5.63 11.37
N ARG A 17 2.95 4.68 11.35
CA ARG A 17 1.74 4.67 12.21
C ARG A 17 1.61 3.44 13.10
N SER A 18 2.60 2.56 13.08
CA SER A 18 2.60 1.32 13.86
C SER A 18 4.02 0.96 14.31
N THR A 19 4.16 -0.10 15.09
CA THR A 19 5.46 -0.64 15.51
C THR A 19 6.03 -1.67 14.51
N LEU A 20 5.35 -1.89 13.38
CA LEU A 20 5.79 -2.87 12.39
C LEU A 20 7.07 -2.42 11.69
N THR A 21 8.01 -3.35 11.53
CA THR A 21 9.18 -3.17 10.65
C THR A 21 8.75 -3.10 9.19
N ARG A 22 9.61 -2.59 8.29
CA ARG A 22 9.32 -2.56 6.85
C ARG A 22 9.01 -3.95 6.28
N VAL A 23 9.67 -5.00 6.76
CA VAL A 23 9.45 -6.38 6.32
C VAL A 23 8.08 -6.87 6.77
N GLN A 24 7.71 -6.62 8.03
CA GLN A 24 6.38 -6.96 8.55
C GLN A 24 5.29 -6.15 7.83
N ALA A 25 5.51 -4.87 7.54
CA ALA A 25 4.58 -4.05 6.78
C ALA A 25 4.42 -4.55 5.33
N TYR A 26 5.49 -5.05 4.71
CA TYR A 26 5.41 -5.71 3.39
C TYR A 26 4.55 -6.99 3.46
N GLN A 27 4.79 -7.84 4.46
CA GLN A 27 3.97 -9.05 4.68
C GLN A 27 2.50 -8.70 4.94
N PHE A 28 2.26 -7.69 5.77
CA PHE A 28 0.92 -7.18 6.07
C PHE A 28 0.21 -6.69 4.80
N CYS A 29 0.92 -5.97 3.91
CA CYS A 29 0.36 -5.55 2.63
C CYS A 29 -0.13 -6.75 1.80
N SER A 30 0.60 -7.86 1.80
CA SER A 30 0.20 -9.07 1.07
C SER A 30 -1.04 -9.76 1.63
N LEU A 31 -1.37 -9.52 2.91
CA LEU A 31 -2.47 -10.21 3.61
C LEU A 31 -3.72 -9.33 3.77
N ALA A 32 -3.54 -8.01 3.92
CA ALA A 32 -4.59 -7.12 4.44
C ALA A 32 -4.76 -5.83 3.62
N VAL A 33 -3.97 -5.60 2.57
CA VAL A 33 -4.08 -4.41 1.72
C VAL A 33 -4.49 -4.80 0.31
N ASP A 34 -5.57 -4.20 -0.17
CA ASP A 34 -5.97 -4.29 -1.58
C ASP A 34 -5.25 -3.22 -2.40
N PHE A 35 -4.61 -3.60 -3.50
CA PHE A 35 -4.09 -2.65 -4.48
C PHE A 35 -4.97 -2.67 -5.73
N ARG A 36 -5.48 -1.50 -6.11
CA ARG A 36 -6.41 -1.37 -7.23
C ARG A 36 -5.88 -0.41 -8.28
N VAL A 37 -6.05 -0.78 -9.55
CA VAL A 37 -5.73 0.09 -10.68
C VAL A 37 -6.70 1.27 -10.65
N THR A 38 -6.17 2.48 -10.52
CA THR A 38 -6.96 3.71 -10.59
C THR A 38 -7.30 4.03 -12.05
N GLN A 39 -6.28 3.99 -12.91
CA GLN A 39 -6.41 4.33 -14.32
C GLN A 39 -5.20 3.82 -15.11
N THR A 40 -5.39 3.65 -16.43
CA THR A 40 -4.34 3.26 -17.39
C THR A 40 -4.35 4.11 -18.66
N VAL A 41 -5.06 5.24 -18.65
CA VAL A 41 -5.39 6.01 -19.86
C VAL A 41 -4.81 7.43 -19.88
N ASN A 42 -4.16 7.88 -18.80
CA ASN A 42 -3.65 9.25 -18.67
C ASN A 42 -2.17 9.41 -19.05
N GLY A 43 -1.62 8.51 -19.85
CA GLY A 43 -0.18 8.43 -20.15
C GLY A 43 0.64 7.84 -19.00
N GLU A 44 0.44 8.33 -17.78
CA GLU A 44 0.91 7.68 -16.56
C GLU A 44 -0.09 6.62 -16.09
N LYS A 45 0.36 5.54 -15.45
CA LYS A 45 -0.55 4.53 -14.85
C LYS A 45 -0.74 4.84 -13.36
N GLY A 46 -1.94 4.63 -12.82
CA GLY A 46 -2.26 4.87 -11.42
C GLY A 46 -2.65 3.59 -10.68
N VAL A 47 -2.18 3.43 -9.44
CA VAL A 47 -2.60 2.37 -8.52
C VAL A 47 -2.76 2.99 -7.13
N HIS A 48 -3.84 2.65 -6.42
CA HIS A 48 -4.05 3.05 -5.03
C HIS A 48 -4.15 1.83 -4.12
N ALA A 49 -3.74 2.01 -2.85
CA ALA A 49 -3.87 1.01 -1.81
C ALA A 49 -5.10 1.30 -0.94
N LEU A 50 -5.83 0.26 -0.57
CA LEU A 50 -6.95 0.30 0.34
C LEU A 50 -6.65 -0.57 1.55
N LEU A 51 -6.81 0.01 2.73
CA LEU A 51 -6.65 -0.66 4.02
C LEU A 51 -7.92 -0.40 4.83
N ALA A 52 -8.58 -1.48 5.26
CA ALA A 52 -9.77 -1.36 6.09
C ALA A 52 -9.41 -0.74 7.46
N LYS A 53 -10.26 0.17 7.93
CA LYS A 53 -10.14 0.75 9.28
C LYS A 53 -10.23 -0.37 10.33
N GLY A 54 -9.54 -0.23 11.46
CA GLY A 54 -9.49 -1.26 12.51
C GLY A 54 -8.40 -2.32 12.34
N LEU A 55 -7.79 -2.44 11.15
CA LEU A 55 -6.73 -3.42 10.92
C LEU A 55 -5.32 -2.93 11.31
N LEU A 56 -5.15 -1.62 11.44
CA LEU A 56 -3.87 -1.00 11.79
C LEU A 56 -3.89 -0.31 13.16
N PHE A 57 -5.06 0.16 13.58
CA PHE A 57 -5.36 0.82 14.85
C PHE A 57 -6.85 0.66 15.16
#